data_AF-A0A935AQ68-F1
#
_entry.id   AF-A0A935AQ68-F1
#
_cell.length_a   1.000
_cell.length_b   1.000
_cell.length_c   1.000
_cell.angle_alpha   90.00
_cell.angle_beta   90.00
_cell.angle_gamma   90.00
#
_symmetry.space_group_name_H-M   'P 1'
#
loop_
_entity.id
_entity.type
_entity.pdbx_description
1 polymer ?
#
loop_
_entity_poly.entity_id
_entity_poly.type
_entity_poly.pdbx_seq_one_letter_code
_entity_poly.pdbx_strand_id
1 'polypeptide(L)'
;MFLFLALRLRSIIRSPLSLVPVLIAVGSSSLIAWALGLRLSPMTAVGGPIIIAACTEFTSIILLRFVEERQRGLPPQEAADVSAARTGRAFIVSALTASSGVAVLSFSSLPLLQDFGRIVAMNVVVAILCALVVLPPMLVWAEHRGWVTRGLVTVPDEPYVDTPGSALLGTDDPA
;
A
#
# COMPACT_ATOMS: atom_id res chain seq x y z
N MET A 1 16.42 3.29 -6.71
CA MET A 1 14.98 3.43 -6.41
C MET A 1 14.60 4.84 -5.92
N PHE A 2 15.26 5.39 -4.90
CA PHE A 2 15.02 6.77 -4.41
C PHE A 2 15.15 7.83 -5.51
N LEU A 3 16.19 7.73 -6.36
CA LEU A 3 16.37 8.60 -7.54
C LEU A 3 15.28 8.41 -8.61
N PHE A 4 14.77 7.18 -8.78
CA PHE A 4 13.69 6.88 -9.72
C PHE A 4 12.33 7.39 -9.21
N LEU A 5 12.05 7.29 -7.90
CA LEU A 5 10.88 7.94 -7.28
C LEU A 5 10.99 9.46 -7.36
N ALA A 6 12.17 10.03 -7.07
CA ALA A 6 12.39 11.47 -7.13
C ALA A 6 12.21 12.06 -8.54
N LEU A 7 12.54 11.28 -9.60
CA LEU A 7 12.40 11.71 -10.99
C LEU A 7 11.01 11.40 -11.58
N ARG A 8 10.33 10.31 -11.20
CA ARG A 8 8.97 9.99 -11.69
C ARG A 8 7.87 10.81 -11.02
N LEU A 9 8.05 11.21 -9.77
CA LEU A 9 7.04 11.93 -9.00
C LEU A 9 7.56 13.35 -8.75
N ARG A 10 7.14 14.28 -9.59
CA ARG A 10 7.34 15.74 -9.46
C ARG A 10 6.62 16.32 -8.22
N SER A 11 6.84 15.73 -7.04
CA SER A 11 6.46 16.23 -5.72
C SER A 11 7.34 15.57 -4.66
N ILE A 12 8.39 16.29 -4.27
CA ILE A 12 9.44 15.89 -3.32
C ILE A 12 8.92 15.63 -1.89
N ILE A 13 7.63 15.91 -1.64
CA ILE A 13 6.98 15.88 -0.32
C ILE A 13 6.25 14.55 -0.06
N ARG A 14 5.87 13.80 -1.11
CA ARG A 14 5.07 12.55 -0.96
C ARG A 14 5.90 11.29 -0.83
N SER A 15 7.11 11.29 -1.40
CA SER A 15 8.10 10.21 -1.32
C SER A 15 8.42 9.73 0.12
N PRO A 16 8.55 10.62 1.14
CA PRO A 16 8.81 10.16 2.51
C PRO A 16 7.61 9.47 3.18
N LEU A 17 6.36 9.74 2.77
CA LEU A 17 5.17 9.17 3.41
C LEU A 17 5.04 7.67 3.18
N SER A 18 5.42 7.20 1.99
CA SER A 18 5.46 5.76 1.68
C SER A 18 6.67 5.05 2.29
N LEU A 19 7.68 5.79 2.76
CA LEU A 19 8.93 5.24 3.26
C LEU A 19 8.79 4.69 4.69
N VAL A 20 7.96 5.32 5.52
CA VAL A 20 7.71 4.90 6.90
C VAL A 20 7.10 3.49 6.99
N PRO A 21 5.99 3.15 6.29
CA PRO A 21 5.47 1.78 6.29
C PRO A 21 6.48 0.76 5.74
N VAL A 22 7.31 1.15 4.77
CA VAL A 22 8.38 0.29 4.24
C VAL A 22 9.45 0.00 5.28
N LEU A 23 9.91 1.02 6.02
CA LEU A 23 10.89 0.83 7.10
C LEU A 23 10.32 -0.03 8.22
N ILE A 24 9.05 0.16 8.58
CA ILE A 24 8.36 -0.67 9.58
C ILE A 24 8.23 -2.11 9.07
N ALA A 25 7.91 -2.32 7.79
CA ALA A 25 7.83 -3.65 7.20
C ALA A 25 9.19 -4.36 7.22
N VAL A 26 10.27 -3.68 6.80
CA VAL A 26 11.64 -4.21 6.83
C VAL A 26 12.07 -4.54 8.26
N GLY A 27 11.80 -3.63 9.21
CA GLY A 27 12.11 -3.84 10.62
C GLY A 27 11.33 -5.02 11.20
N SER A 28 10.03 -5.12 10.89
CA SER A 28 9.17 -6.21 11.35
C SER A 28 9.60 -7.56 10.77
N SER A 29 9.91 -7.61 9.47
CA SER A 29 10.44 -8.82 8.83
C SER A 29 11.79 -9.25 9.43
N SER A 30 12.69 -8.30 9.68
CA SER A 30 13.97 -8.55 10.33
C SER A 30 13.79 -9.07 11.76
N LEU A 31 12.83 -8.51 12.50
CA LEU A 31 12.50 -8.94 13.86
C LEU A 31 11.91 -10.35 13.88
N ILE A 32 11.01 -10.68 12.95
CA ILE A 32 10.42 -12.02 12.82
C ILE A 32 11.52 -13.02 12.44
N ALA A 33 12.39 -12.68 11.49
CA ALA A 33 13.51 -13.53 11.09
C ALA A 33 14.47 -13.81 12.26
N TRP A 34 14.77 -12.78 13.06
CA TRP A 34 15.57 -12.92 14.27
C TRP A 34 14.87 -13.80 15.32
N ALA A 35 13.58 -13.58 15.57
CA ALA A 35 12.80 -14.36 16.54
C ALA A 35 12.67 -15.83 16.16
N LEU A 36 12.62 -16.14 14.86
CA LEU A 36 12.61 -17.51 14.33
C LEU A 36 14.00 -18.16 14.28
N GLY A 37 15.06 -17.45 14.70
CA GLY A 37 16.43 -17.96 14.70
C GLY A 37 16.98 -18.20 13.29
N LEU A 38 16.42 -17.52 12.27
CA LEU A 38 16.93 -17.62 10.90
C LEU A 38 18.35 -17.06 10.87
N ARG A 39 19.32 -17.90 10.52
CA ARG A 39 20.70 -17.45 10.33
C ARG A 39 20.73 -16.46 9.17
N LEU A 40 21.50 -15.37 9.32
CA LEU A 40 21.84 -14.47 8.23
C LEU A 40 22.45 -15.31 7.10
N SER A 41 21.63 -15.60 6.10
CA SER A 41 21.96 -16.42 4.94
C SER A 41 21.75 -15.58 3.68
N PRO A 42 22.35 -15.98 2.54
CA PRO A 42 22.07 -15.31 1.26
C PRO A 42 20.58 -15.14 0.98
N MET A 43 19.73 -16.06 1.46
CA MET A 43 18.28 -16.00 1.28
C MET A 43 17.62 -14.87 2.06
N THR A 44 18.03 -14.62 3.30
CA THR A 44 17.56 -13.46 4.08
C THR A 44 17.99 -12.13 3.44
N ALA A 45 19.15 -12.10 2.76
CA ALA A 45 19.62 -10.91 2.04
C ALA A 45 18.73 -10.59 0.82
N VAL A 46 18.24 -11.60 0.10
CA VAL A 46 17.28 -11.41 -1.00
C VAL A 46 15.89 -10.96 -0.49
N GLY A 47 15.54 -11.31 0.75
CA GLY A 47 14.28 -10.89 1.37
C GLY A 47 14.12 -9.37 1.49
N GLY A 48 15.20 -8.64 1.77
CA GLY A 48 15.19 -7.19 1.95
C GLY A 48 14.66 -6.42 0.72
N PRO A 49 15.27 -6.59 -0.47
CA PRO A 49 14.76 -5.97 -1.69
C PRO A 49 13.30 -6.35 -2.01
N ILE A 50 12.90 -7.60 -1.74
CA ILE A 50 11.54 -8.09 -2.03
C ILE A 50 10.50 -7.37 -1.16
N ILE A 51 10.74 -7.28 0.17
CA ILE A 51 9.79 -6.62 1.06
C ILE A 51 9.70 -5.12 0.76
N ILE A 52 10.82 -4.49 0.40
CA ILE A 52 10.83 -3.08 -0.01
C ILE A 52 9.99 -2.89 -1.27
N ALA A 53 10.18 -3.75 -2.28
CA ALA A 53 9.43 -3.67 -3.54
C ALA A 53 7.92 -3.83 -3.31
N ALA A 54 7.50 -4.92 -2.65
CA ALA A 54 6.09 -5.21 -2.41
C ALA A 54 5.41 -4.13 -1.54
N CYS A 55 6.06 -3.70 -0.45
CA CYS A 55 5.50 -2.67 0.42
C CYS A 55 5.42 -1.31 -0.29
N THR A 56 6.43 -0.96 -1.10
CA THR A 56 6.39 0.30 -1.86
C THR A 56 5.30 0.29 -2.93
N GLU A 57 5.06 -0.84 -3.58
CA GLU A 57 3.98 -0.99 -4.56
C GLU A 57 2.61 -0.78 -3.91
N PHE A 58 2.31 -1.50 -2.82
CA PHE A 58 1.04 -1.36 -2.12
C PHE A 58 0.83 0.07 -1.59
N THR A 59 1.86 0.65 -0.97
CA THR A 59 1.77 2.00 -0.41
C THR A 59 1.59 3.07 -1.50
N SER A 60 2.27 2.92 -2.63
CA SER A 60 2.16 3.88 -3.75
C SER A 60 0.76 3.88 -4.37
N ILE A 61 0.17 2.70 -4.56
CA ILE A 61 -1.18 2.61 -5.15
C ILE A 61 -2.24 3.10 -4.17
N ILE A 62 -2.15 2.78 -2.87
CA ILE A 62 -3.08 3.32 -1.87
C ILE A 62 -2.98 4.85 -1.78
N LEU A 63 -1.76 5.39 -1.80
CA LEU A 63 -1.55 6.84 -1.84
C LEU A 63 -2.16 7.47 -3.09
N LEU A 64 -1.98 6.86 -4.27
CA LEU A 64 -2.61 7.34 -5.50
C LEU A 64 -4.13 7.36 -5.37
N ARG A 65 -4.71 6.27 -4.85
CA ARG A 65 -6.15 6.17 -4.65
C ARG A 65 -6.66 7.22 -3.67
N PHE A 66 -5.93 7.46 -2.59
CA PHE A 66 -6.24 8.52 -1.64
C PHE A 66 -6.29 9.90 -2.31
N VAL A 67 -5.30 10.21 -3.15
CA VAL A 67 -5.26 11.48 -3.89
C VAL A 67 -6.44 11.59 -4.87
N GLU A 68 -6.80 10.50 -5.57
CA GLU A 68 -7.99 10.47 -6.44
C GLU A 68 -9.28 10.75 -5.66
N GLU A 69 -9.47 10.12 -4.50
CA GLU A 69 -10.65 10.33 -3.66
C GLU A 69 -10.69 11.75 -3.06
N ARG A 70 -9.52 12.33 -2.73
CA ARG A 70 -9.42 13.75 -2.33
C ARG A 70 -9.76 14.71 -3.46
N GLN A 71 -9.39 14.39 -4.71
CA GLN A 71 -9.78 15.15 -5.91
C GLN A 71 -11.28 15.12 -6.17
N ARG A 72 -11.98 14.06 -5.71
CA ARG A 72 -13.43 13.94 -5.80
C ARG A 72 -14.17 14.69 -4.69
N GLY A 73 -13.47 15.38 -3.80
CA GLY A 73 -14.04 16.21 -2.74
C GLY A 73 -14.26 15.48 -1.41
N LEU A 74 -13.92 14.20 -1.29
CA LEU A 74 -14.07 13.47 -0.02
C LEU A 74 -13.13 14.02 1.05
N PRO A 75 -13.56 14.19 2.32
CA PRO A 75 -12.70 14.66 3.40
C PRO A 75 -11.54 13.68 3.67
N PRO A 76 -10.44 14.10 4.33
CA PRO A 76 -9.24 13.29 4.51
C PRO A 76 -9.48 11.92 5.14
N GLN A 77 -10.34 11.83 6.15
CA GLN A 77 -10.66 10.57 6.82
C GLN A 77 -11.41 9.62 5.90
N GLU A 78 -12.49 10.09 5.26
CA GLU A 78 -13.28 9.27 4.33
C GLU A 78 -12.47 8.84 3.10
N ALA A 79 -11.63 9.71 2.55
CA ALA A 79 -10.75 9.37 1.45
C ALA A 79 -9.76 8.24 1.82
N ALA A 80 -9.22 8.27 3.06
CA ALA A 80 -8.35 7.21 3.57
C ALA A 80 -9.12 5.89 3.77
N ASP A 81 -10.32 5.95 4.35
CA ASP A 81 -11.14 4.77 4.61
C ASP A 81 -11.62 4.11 3.31
N VAL A 82 -12.11 4.88 2.35
CA VAL A 82 -12.54 4.38 1.04
C VAL A 82 -11.36 3.76 0.29
N SER A 83 -10.20 4.42 0.31
CA SER A 83 -8.98 3.91 -0.33
C SER A 83 -8.51 2.61 0.32
N ALA A 84 -8.46 2.55 1.66
CA ALA A 84 -8.03 1.37 2.39
C ALA A 84 -9.04 0.21 2.23
N ALA A 85 -10.34 0.48 2.26
CA ALA A 85 -11.38 -0.55 2.18
C ALA A 85 -11.50 -1.15 0.77
N ARG A 86 -11.55 -0.33 -0.29
CA ARG A 86 -11.65 -0.84 -1.67
C ARG A 86 -10.34 -1.48 -2.12
N THR A 87 -9.25 -0.73 -2.03
CA THR A 87 -7.94 -1.19 -2.53
C THR A 87 -7.37 -2.27 -1.64
N GLY A 88 -7.55 -2.18 -0.33
CA GLY A 88 -7.06 -3.19 0.62
C GLY A 88 -7.70 -4.55 0.43
N ARG A 89 -9.01 -4.63 0.14
CA ARG A 89 -9.66 -5.91 -0.19
C ARG A 89 -9.05 -6.55 -1.44
N ALA A 90 -8.85 -5.77 -2.50
CA ALA A 90 -8.21 -6.26 -3.73
C ALA A 90 -6.76 -6.72 -3.46
N PHE A 91 -6.02 -5.96 -2.65
CA PHE A 91 -4.64 -6.30 -2.30
C PHE A 91 -4.54 -7.52 -1.41
N ILE A 92 -5.44 -7.74 -0.46
CA ILE A 92 -5.43 -8.94 0.38
C ILE A 92 -5.57 -10.18 -0.50
N VAL A 93 -6.49 -10.17 -1.46
CA VAL A 93 -6.66 -11.29 -2.40
C VAL A 93 -5.41 -11.48 -3.27
N SER A 94 -4.84 -10.40 -3.80
CA SER A 94 -3.61 -10.45 -4.59
C SER A 94 -2.42 -10.98 -3.79
N ALA A 95 -2.21 -10.47 -2.58
CA ALA A 95 -1.15 -10.88 -1.67
C ALA A 95 -1.33 -12.33 -1.20
N LEU A 96 -2.55 -12.77 -0.91
CA LEU A 96 -2.83 -14.18 -0.60
C LEU A 96 -2.51 -15.09 -1.78
N THR A 97 -2.88 -14.68 -3.00
CA THR A 97 -2.58 -15.45 -4.21
C THR A 97 -1.07 -15.54 -4.45
N ALA A 98 -0.37 -14.41 -4.39
CA ALA A 98 1.07 -14.34 -4.60
C ALA A 98 1.87 -15.08 -3.52
N SER A 99 1.52 -14.87 -2.23
CA SER A 99 2.16 -15.56 -1.11
C SER A 99 1.90 -17.07 -1.18
N SER A 100 0.69 -17.50 -1.55
CA SER A 100 0.37 -18.93 -1.73
C SER A 100 1.19 -19.53 -2.87
N GLY A 101 1.30 -18.85 -4.01
CA GLY A 101 2.09 -19.31 -5.16
C GLY A 101 3.57 -19.49 -4.81
N VAL A 102 4.16 -18.55 -4.06
CA VAL A 102 5.56 -18.64 -3.63
C VAL A 102 5.73 -19.63 -2.47
N ALA A 103 4.74 -19.78 -1.59
CA ALA A 103 4.76 -20.73 -0.48
C ALA A 103 4.83 -22.19 -0.96
N VAL A 104 4.41 -22.50 -2.18
CA VAL A 104 4.60 -23.84 -2.77
C VAL A 104 6.09 -24.23 -2.81
N LEU A 105 7.00 -23.26 -2.99
CA LEU A 105 8.44 -23.52 -2.98
C LEU A 105 8.95 -24.02 -1.62
N SER A 106 8.22 -23.74 -0.53
CA SER A 106 8.50 -24.25 0.81
C SER A 106 8.44 -25.77 0.92
N PHE A 107 7.80 -26.45 -0.03
CA PHE A 107 7.70 -27.91 -0.10
C PHE A 107 8.76 -28.54 -1.02
N SER A 108 9.64 -27.75 -1.63
CA SER A 108 10.71 -28.25 -2.50
C SER A 108 11.70 -29.13 -1.72
N SER A 109 12.35 -30.10 -2.37
CA SER A 109 13.45 -30.87 -1.75
C SER A 109 14.77 -30.09 -1.67
N LEU A 110 14.87 -28.94 -2.35
CA LEU A 110 16.04 -28.08 -2.32
C LEU A 110 15.93 -27.10 -1.13
N PRO A 111 16.81 -27.17 -0.11
CA PRO A 111 16.73 -26.31 1.07
C PRO A 111 16.71 -24.81 0.74
N LEU A 112 17.44 -24.43 -0.31
CA LEU A 112 17.48 -23.04 -0.81
C LEU A 112 16.08 -22.54 -1.23
N LEU A 113 15.32 -23.36 -1.95
CA LEU A 113 13.97 -23.00 -2.40
C LEU A 113 12.97 -23.04 -1.24
N GLN A 114 13.17 -23.95 -0.28
CA GLN A 114 12.33 -24.01 0.90
C GLN A 114 12.37 -22.70 1.70
N ASP A 115 13.59 -22.24 1.99
CA ASP A 115 13.83 -21.00 2.73
C ASP A 115 13.37 -19.79 1.93
N PHE A 116 13.59 -19.78 0.61
CA PHE A 116 13.07 -18.73 -0.27
C PHE A 116 11.56 -18.59 -0.16
N GLY A 117 10.83 -19.71 -0.33
CA GLY A 117 9.37 -19.72 -0.29
C GLY A 117 8.83 -19.18 1.02
N ARG A 118 9.44 -19.58 2.15
CA ARG A 118 9.04 -19.15 3.49
C ARG A 118 9.27 -17.65 3.70
N ILE A 119 10.47 -17.17 3.38
CA ILE A 119 10.86 -15.76 3.58
C ILE A 119 10.00 -14.84 2.71
N VAL A 120 9.79 -15.18 1.45
CA VAL A 120 9.03 -14.33 0.52
C VAL A 120 7.54 -14.32 0.87
N ALA A 121 6.93 -15.47 1.16
CA ALA A 121 5.53 -15.52 1.58
C ALA A 121 5.30 -14.69 2.85
N MET A 122 6.18 -14.81 3.84
CA MET A 122 6.16 -13.99 5.05
C MET A 122 6.28 -12.49 4.72
N ASN A 123 7.25 -12.11 3.88
CA ASN A 123 7.49 -10.71 3.52
C ASN A 123 6.31 -10.07 2.81
N VAL A 124 5.62 -10.80 1.94
CA VAL A 124 4.40 -10.30 1.27
C VAL A 124 3.30 -10.00 2.28
N VAL A 125 3.09 -10.90 3.25
CA VAL A 125 2.09 -10.72 4.32
C VAL A 125 2.46 -9.52 5.22
N VAL A 126 3.72 -9.41 5.63
CA VAL A 126 4.19 -8.27 6.45
C VAL A 126 4.05 -6.95 5.67
N ALA A 127 4.41 -6.94 4.39
CA ALA A 127 4.32 -5.75 3.54
C ALA A 127 2.89 -5.22 3.42
N ILE A 128 1.92 -6.09 3.16
CA ILE A 128 0.53 -5.66 3.02
C ILE A 128 -0.07 -5.21 4.36
N LEU A 129 0.26 -5.90 5.46
CA LEU A 129 -0.20 -5.48 6.80
C LEU A 129 0.34 -4.10 7.16
N CYS A 130 1.63 -3.86 6.93
CA CYS A 130 2.23 -2.55 7.19
C CYS A 130 1.62 -1.48 6.28
N ALA A 131 1.41 -1.77 5.00
CA ALA A 131 0.80 -0.83 4.06
C ALA A 131 -0.63 -0.46 4.48
N LEU A 132 -1.47 -1.43 4.89
CA LEU A 132 -2.87 -1.16 5.22
C LEU A 132 -3.08 -0.59 6.63
N VAL A 133 -2.21 -0.91 7.58
CA VAL A 133 -2.36 -0.45 8.98
C VAL A 133 -1.68 0.89 9.20
N VAL A 134 -0.48 1.08 8.64
CA VAL A 134 0.33 2.27 8.93
C VAL A 134 0.00 3.42 7.99
N LEU A 135 -0.22 3.14 6.69
CA LEU A 135 -0.35 4.20 5.70
C LEU A 135 -1.62 5.06 5.86
N PRO A 136 -2.83 4.52 6.07
CA PRO A 136 -4.03 5.34 6.14
C PRO A 136 -3.98 6.44 7.23
N PRO A 137 -3.63 6.15 8.50
CA PRO A 137 -3.53 7.19 9.52
C PRO A 137 -2.41 8.20 9.23
N MET A 138 -1.31 7.75 8.62
CA MET A 138 -0.25 8.65 8.17
C MET A 138 -0.70 9.61 7.07
N LEU A 139 -1.52 9.14 6.11
CA LEU A 139 -2.06 9.98 5.04
C LEU A 139 -3.00 11.05 5.60
N VAL A 140 -3.88 10.69 6.52
CA VAL A 140 -4.78 11.65 7.19
C VAL A 140 -3.97 12.72 7.94
N TRP A 141 -2.96 12.30 8.71
CA TRP A 141 -2.09 13.22 9.44
C TRP A 141 -1.31 14.17 8.51
N ALA A 142 -0.74 13.64 7.43
CA ALA A 142 0.02 14.42 6.47
C ALA A 142 -0.87 15.39 5.69
N GLU A 143 -2.12 15.00 5.43
CA GLU A 143 -3.09 15.84 4.74
C GLU A 143 -3.58 17.00 5.62
N HIS A 144 -3.78 16.78 6.93
CA HIS A 144 -4.07 17.88 7.86
C HIS A 144 -2.97 18.95 7.88
N ARG A 145 -1.73 18.56 7.55
CA ARG A 145 -0.57 19.46 7.41
C ARG A 145 -0.45 20.08 6.00
N GLY A 146 -1.36 19.73 5.09
CA GLY A 146 -1.40 20.16 3.69
C GLY A 146 -0.30 19.55 2.84
N TRP A 147 0.34 18.45 3.24
CA TRP A 147 1.52 17.92 2.56
C TRP A 147 1.19 16.96 1.41
N VAL A 148 0.04 16.30 1.45
CA VAL A 148 -0.33 15.27 0.46
C VAL A 148 -0.93 15.93 -0.77
N THR A 149 -1.94 16.77 -0.60
CA THR A 149 -2.74 17.29 -1.72
C THR A 149 -2.25 18.64 -2.27
N ARG A 150 -1.24 19.28 -1.64
CA ARG A 150 -0.65 20.55 -2.10
C ARG A 150 -0.30 20.48 -3.59
N GLY A 151 -1.00 21.30 -4.39
CA GLY A 151 -0.78 21.46 -5.84
C GLY A 151 -1.52 20.49 -6.77
N LEU A 152 -2.43 19.63 -6.30
CA LEU A 152 -3.18 18.68 -7.16
C LEU A 152 -4.71 18.71 -7.02
N VAL A 153 -5.27 19.45 -6.06
CA VAL A 153 -6.73 19.60 -5.91
C VAL A 153 -7.07 21.08 -6.06
N THR A 154 -7.72 21.41 -7.17
CA THR A 154 -8.68 22.51 -7.21
C THR A 154 -9.86 22.05 -6.37
N VAL A 155 -10.00 22.58 -5.16
CA VAL A 155 -11.17 22.34 -4.32
C VAL A 155 -12.38 22.77 -5.14
N PRO A 156 -13.32 21.88 -5.51
CA PRO A 156 -14.58 22.31 -6.11
C PRO A 156 -15.28 23.21 -5.09
N ASP A 157 -15.78 24.37 -5.51
CA ASP A 157 -16.41 25.36 -4.62
C ASP A 157 -17.68 24.83 -3.92
N GLU A 158 -18.20 23.67 -4.31
CA GLU A 158 -19.35 23.03 -3.68
C GLU A 158 -18.98 21.83 -2.79
N PRO A 159 -19.39 21.84 -1.50
CA PRO A 159 -19.31 20.68 -0.62
C PRO A 159 -20.04 19.47 -1.22
N TYR A 160 -19.48 18.27 -1.06
CA TYR A 160 -20.20 17.03 -1.37
C TYR A 160 -21.40 16.89 -0.42
N VAL A 161 -22.59 17.20 -0.94
CA VAL A 161 -23.87 16.98 -0.26
C VAL A 161 -24.37 15.62 -0.72
N ASP A 162 -24.53 14.69 0.22
CA ASP A 162 -25.19 13.40 -0.01
C ASP A 162 -26.69 13.69 -0.26
N THR A 163 -27.03 13.95 -1.52
CA THR A 163 -28.40 14.21 -1.94
C THR A 163 -29.10 12.86 -2.16
N PRO A 164 -30.24 12.59 -1.50
CA PRO A 164 -30.97 11.32 -1.62
C PRO A 164 -31.52 10.97 -3.03
N GLY A 165 -31.12 11.69 -4.08
CA GLY A 165 -31.70 11.62 -5.43
C GLY A 165 -30.90 10.84 -6.48
N SER A 166 -29.67 10.39 -6.19
CA SER A 166 -28.83 9.69 -7.18
C SER A 166 -29.31 8.28 -7.53
N ALA A 167 -30.28 7.73 -6.79
CA ALA A 167 -30.93 6.46 -7.09
C ALA A 167 -32.09 6.57 -8.10
N LEU A 168 -32.55 7.78 -8.45
CA LEU A 168 -33.75 7.99 -9.28
C LEU A 168 -33.47 8.46 -10.72
N LEU A 169 -32.22 8.72 -11.09
CA LEU A 169 -31.81 9.13 -12.45
C LEU A 169 -31.39 7.95 -13.34
N GLY A 170 -31.98 6.78 -13.07
CA GLY A 170 -31.71 5.52 -13.74
C GLY A 170 -32.88 4.98 -14.54
N THR A 171 -33.75 5.82 -15.11
CA THR A 171 -34.72 5.41 -16.16
C THR A 171 -35.06 6.61 -17.04
N ASP A 172 -35.24 6.33 -18.33
CA ASP A 172 -35.85 7.18 -19.36
C ASP A 172 -34.92 8.08 -20.18
N ASP A 173 -34.16 7.43 -21.06
CA ASP A 173 -33.87 7.97 -22.39
C ASP A 173 -35.02 7.58 -23.35
N PRO A 174 -35.78 8.56 -23.85
CA PRO A 174 -36.17 8.48 -25.25
C PRO A 174 -36.05 9.84 -25.96
N ALA A 175 -35.22 9.91 -27.01
CA ALA A 175 -35.56 10.52 -28.31
C ALA A 175 -34.45 10.28 -29.35
#